data_AF-A0AAV7P2T9-F1
#
_entry.id   AF-A0AAV7P2T9-F1
#
_cell.length_a   1.000
_cell.length_b   1.000
_cell.length_c   1.000
_cell.angle_alpha   90.00
_cell.angle_beta   90.00
_cell.angle_gamma   90.00
#
_symmetry.space_group_name_H-M   'P 1'
#
loop_
_entity.id
_entity.type
_entity.pdbx_description
1 polymer ?
#
loop_
_entity_poly.entity_id
_entity_poly.type
_entity_poly.pdbx_seq_one_letter_code
_entity_poly.pdbx_strand_id
1 'polypeptide(L)'
;MDGPAETPSLELLYSTMVHNHEQAQKESRKAKLANTQLQLSIKKVVKSCQDIGTRIASMETPTEELETEVRATAAQMGAQGQQILDIQWKLEDAENRQRQNNLRVLGITEGLEGQDTRAYVVSLFKKAFPDLLYWNFR
;
A
#
# COMPACT_ATOMS: atom_id res chain seq x y z
N MET A 1 -59.98 -1.84 -66.57
CA MET A 1 -59.54 -1.21 -67.83
C MET A 1 -58.18 -0.62 -67.53
N ASP A 2 -57.15 -1.48 -67.54
CA ASP A 2 -55.77 -1.04 -67.39
C ASP A 2 -55.30 -0.56 -68.77
N GLY A 3 -55.10 0.76 -68.89
CA GLY A 3 -54.53 1.37 -70.09
C GLY A 3 -53.06 0.92 -70.26
N PRO A 4 -52.56 0.81 -71.50
CA PRO A 4 -51.19 0.40 -71.74
C PRO A 4 -50.23 1.42 -71.09
N ALA A 5 -49.33 0.94 -70.23
CA ALA A 5 -48.30 1.78 -69.63
C ALA A 5 -47.50 2.48 -70.75
N GLU A 6 -47.54 3.82 -70.78
CA GLU A 6 -46.81 4.63 -71.73
C GLU A 6 -45.31 4.28 -71.62
N THR A 7 -44.76 3.68 -72.69
CA THR A 7 -43.34 3.37 -72.73
C THR A 7 -42.56 4.67 -72.78
N PRO A 8 -41.66 4.95 -71.82
CA PRO A 8 -40.91 6.18 -71.78
C PRO A 8 -40.06 6.38 -73.05
N SER A 9 -39.97 7.61 -73.52
CA SER A 9 -39.17 7.93 -74.71
C SER A 9 -37.69 7.58 -74.49
N LEU A 10 -37.00 7.21 -75.58
CA LEU A 10 -35.57 6.86 -75.55
C LEU A 10 -34.70 7.99 -74.95
N GLU A 11 -35.05 9.25 -75.17
CA GLU A 11 -34.36 10.41 -74.58
C GLU A 11 -34.54 10.49 -73.05
N LEU A 12 -35.73 10.19 -72.55
CA LEU A 12 -36.01 10.16 -71.11
C LEU A 12 -35.24 9.02 -70.42
N LEU A 13 -35.16 7.86 -71.08
CA LEU A 13 -34.35 6.73 -70.60
C LEU A 13 -32.85 7.06 -70.58
N TYR A 14 -32.34 7.68 -71.64
CA TYR A 14 -30.93 8.08 -71.73
C TYR A 14 -30.55 9.11 -70.66
N SER A 15 -31.34 10.17 -70.49
CA SER A 15 -31.09 11.19 -69.46
C SER A 15 -31.15 10.63 -68.04
N THR A 16 -32.11 9.73 -67.76
CA THR A 16 -32.24 9.04 -66.46
C THR A 16 -31.04 8.14 -66.19
N MET A 17 -30.55 7.38 -67.19
CA MET A 17 -29.35 6.55 -67.03
C MET A 17 -28.10 7.38 -66.74
N VAL A 18 -27.89 8.48 -67.44
CA VAL A 18 -26.76 9.39 -67.19
C VAL A 18 -26.83 9.98 -65.79
N HIS A 19 -28.02 10.46 -65.37
CA HIS A 19 -28.22 11.01 -64.04
C HIS A 19 -27.95 9.98 -62.94
N ASN A 20 -28.47 8.75 -63.08
CA ASN A 20 -28.24 7.67 -62.13
C ASN A 20 -26.76 7.26 -62.09
N HIS A 21 -26.07 7.26 -63.23
CA HIS A 21 -24.64 6.97 -63.29
C HIS A 21 -23.83 8.03 -62.52
N GLU A 22 -24.15 9.32 -62.70
CA GLU A 22 -23.52 10.41 -61.96
C GLU A 22 -23.80 10.34 -60.46
N GLN A 23 -25.03 10.02 -60.06
CA GLN A 23 -25.39 9.82 -58.65
C GLN A 23 -24.60 8.66 -58.03
N ALA A 24 -24.58 7.49 -58.69
CA ALA A 24 -23.83 6.33 -58.23
C ALA A 24 -22.31 6.62 -58.11
N GLN A 25 -21.74 7.40 -59.03
CA GLN A 25 -20.34 7.83 -58.92
C GLN A 25 -20.11 8.74 -57.71
N LYS A 26 -21.02 9.69 -57.43
CA LYS A 26 -20.93 10.57 -56.25
C LYS A 26 -21.01 9.78 -54.95
N GLU A 27 -21.95 8.85 -54.86
CA GLU A 27 -22.10 7.97 -53.69
C GLU A 27 -20.89 7.07 -53.49
N SER A 28 -20.37 6.47 -54.57
CA SER A 28 -19.14 5.67 -54.53
C SER A 28 -17.94 6.47 -54.02
N ARG A 29 -17.78 7.73 -54.45
CA ARG A 29 -16.72 8.63 -53.95
C ARG A 29 -16.91 8.94 -52.47
N LYS A 30 -18.13 9.25 -52.04
CA LYS A 30 -18.46 9.53 -50.63
C LYS A 30 -18.17 8.30 -49.75
N ALA A 31 -18.55 7.11 -50.19
CA ALA A 31 -18.28 5.85 -49.49
C ALA A 31 -16.77 5.58 -49.37
N LYS A 32 -15.99 5.83 -50.43
CA LYS A 32 -14.52 5.70 -50.39
C LYS A 32 -13.89 6.64 -49.37
N LEU A 33 -14.31 7.91 -49.36
CA LEU A 33 -13.83 8.90 -48.38
C LEU A 33 -14.17 8.50 -46.95
N ALA A 34 -15.40 8.07 -46.70
CA ALA A 34 -15.82 7.59 -45.39
C ALA A 34 -15.00 6.37 -44.94
N ASN A 35 -14.74 5.42 -45.85
CA ASN A 35 -13.94 4.24 -45.55
C ASN A 35 -12.48 4.61 -45.22
N THR A 36 -11.87 5.53 -45.96
CA THR A 36 -10.52 6.02 -45.61
C THR A 36 -10.49 6.69 -44.24
N GLN A 37 -11.51 7.48 -43.90
CA GLN A 37 -11.59 8.12 -42.60
C GLN A 37 -11.75 7.10 -41.47
N LEU A 38 -12.60 6.08 -41.67
CA LEU A 38 -12.77 4.99 -40.71
C LEU A 38 -11.47 4.22 -40.50
N GLN A 39 -10.73 3.91 -41.56
CA GLN A 39 -9.44 3.22 -41.46
C GLN A 39 -8.43 4.05 -40.65
N LEU A 40 -8.40 5.37 -40.81
CA LEU A 40 -7.54 6.25 -40.02
C LEU A 40 -7.95 6.25 -38.54
N SER A 41 -9.25 6.34 -38.26
CA SER A 41 -9.76 6.28 -36.88
C SER A 41 -9.45 4.93 -36.22
N ILE A 42 -9.64 3.82 -36.93
CA ILE A 42 -9.29 2.48 -36.45
C ILE A 42 -7.80 2.40 -36.13
N LYS A 43 -6.92 2.87 -37.01
CA LYS A 43 -5.47 2.90 -36.76
C LYS A 43 -5.11 3.70 -35.51
N LYS A 44 -5.78 4.84 -35.28
CA LYS A 44 -5.57 5.65 -34.06
C LYS A 44 -6.02 4.90 -32.80
N VAL A 45 -7.18 4.24 -32.86
CA VAL A 45 -7.70 3.45 -31.72
C VAL A 45 -6.77 2.28 -31.42
N VAL A 46 -6.35 1.51 -32.45
CA VAL A 46 -5.41 0.38 -32.29
C VAL A 46 -4.12 0.85 -31.63
N LYS A 47 -3.54 1.96 -32.11
CA LYS A 47 -2.34 2.52 -31.50
C LYS A 47 -2.58 2.92 -30.05
N SER A 48 -3.68 3.60 -29.75
CA SER A 48 -4.02 3.98 -28.38
C SER A 48 -4.20 2.76 -27.46
N CYS A 49 -4.80 1.68 -27.95
CA CYS A 49 -4.95 0.44 -27.19
C CYS A 49 -3.60 -0.22 -26.93
N GLN A 50 -2.68 -0.22 -27.91
CA GLN A 50 -1.32 -0.71 -27.75
C GLN A 50 -0.54 0.11 -26.72
N ASP A 51 -0.62 1.43 -26.79
CA ASP A 51 0.05 2.35 -25.85
C ASP A 51 -0.50 2.18 -24.42
N ILE A 52 -1.81 1.91 -24.26
CA ILE A 52 -2.39 1.60 -22.95
C ILE A 52 -1.91 0.24 -22.46
N GLY A 53 -1.88 -0.78 -23.33
CA GLY A 53 -1.41 -2.12 -22.98
C GLY A 53 0.04 -2.13 -22.49
N THR A 54 0.93 -1.39 -23.15
CA THR A 54 2.33 -1.27 -22.71
C THR A 54 2.46 -0.55 -21.36
N ARG A 55 1.65 0.50 -21.13
CA ARG A 55 1.61 1.20 -19.85
C ARG A 55 1.12 0.30 -18.72
N ILE A 56 0.07 -0.48 -18.94
CA ILE A 56 -0.45 -1.44 -17.96
C ILE A 56 0.63 -2.46 -17.62
N ALA A 57 1.24 -3.10 -18.63
CA ALA A 57 2.31 -4.07 -18.41
C ALA A 57 3.49 -3.48 -17.62
N SER A 58 3.85 -2.21 -17.89
CA SER A 58 4.91 -1.52 -17.14
C SER A 58 4.55 -1.20 -15.67
N MET A 59 3.27 -1.18 -15.33
CA MET A 59 2.78 -0.92 -13.97
C MET A 59 2.53 -2.22 -13.19
N GLU A 60 2.22 -3.32 -13.85
CA GLU A 60 1.97 -4.62 -13.21
C GLU A 60 3.25 -5.17 -12.57
N THR A 61 4.39 -5.18 -13.27
CA THR A 61 5.65 -5.73 -12.73
C THR A 61 6.12 -5.01 -11.45
N PRO A 62 6.19 -3.67 -11.39
CA PRO A 62 6.56 -2.99 -10.14
C PRO A 62 5.54 -3.21 -9.03
N THR A 63 4.26 -3.44 -9.36
CA THR A 63 3.22 -3.69 -8.35
C THR A 63 3.45 -5.02 -7.65
N GLU A 64 3.77 -6.08 -8.39
CA GLU A 64 4.11 -7.40 -7.83
C GLU A 64 5.37 -7.35 -6.94
N GLU A 65 6.39 -6.60 -7.39
CA GLU A 65 7.62 -6.38 -6.62
C GLU A 65 7.32 -5.63 -5.32
N LEU A 66 6.55 -4.53 -5.37
CA LEU A 66 6.14 -3.75 -4.20
C LEU A 66 5.30 -4.58 -3.23
N GLU A 67 4.36 -5.40 -3.71
CA GLU A 67 3.58 -6.28 -2.85
C GLU A 67 4.44 -7.33 -2.14
N THR A 68 5.52 -7.77 -2.78
CA THR A 68 6.48 -8.70 -2.19
C THR A 68 7.32 -8.00 -1.12
N GLU A 69 7.81 -6.79 -1.41
CA GLU A 69 8.58 -5.96 -0.48
C GLU A 69 7.76 -5.57 0.76
N VAL A 70 6.50 -5.17 0.58
CA VAL A 70 5.58 -4.84 1.69
C VAL A 70 5.38 -6.05 2.59
N ARG A 71 5.17 -7.25 2.02
CA ARG A 71 5.03 -8.48 2.80
C ARG A 71 6.30 -8.83 3.58
N ALA A 72 7.47 -8.70 2.95
CA ALA A 72 8.75 -8.94 3.61
C ALA A 72 8.98 -7.96 4.77
N THR A 73 8.71 -6.68 4.54
CA THR A 73 8.85 -5.62 5.54
C THR A 73 7.89 -5.82 6.71
N ALA A 74 6.63 -6.16 6.44
CA ALA A 74 5.64 -6.45 7.49
C ALA A 74 6.07 -7.64 8.36
N ALA A 75 6.61 -8.70 7.75
CA ALA A 75 7.13 -9.85 8.48
C ALA A 75 8.35 -9.46 9.36
N GLN A 76 9.26 -8.65 8.82
CA GLN A 76 10.42 -8.15 9.58
C GLN A 76 10.01 -7.27 10.76
N MET A 77 9.04 -6.36 10.56
CA MET A 77 8.49 -5.53 11.63
C MET A 77 7.85 -6.38 12.73
N GLY A 78 7.11 -7.43 12.36
CA GLY A 78 6.53 -8.38 13.33
C GLY A 78 7.62 -9.09 14.15
N ALA A 79 8.66 -9.58 13.48
CA ALA A 79 9.78 -10.25 14.16
C ALA A 79 10.54 -9.29 15.11
N GLN A 80 10.80 -8.06 14.67
CA GLN A 80 11.43 -7.03 15.51
C GLN A 80 10.55 -6.65 16.71
N GLY A 81 9.23 -6.53 16.51
CA GLY A 81 8.28 -6.29 17.60
C GLY A 81 8.34 -7.38 18.67
N GLN A 82 8.40 -8.65 18.26
CA GLN A 82 8.56 -9.76 19.19
C GLN A 82 9.89 -9.71 19.95
N GLN A 83 11.00 -9.39 19.25
CA GLN A 83 12.31 -9.25 19.89
C GLN A 83 12.33 -8.13 20.94
N ILE A 84 11.64 -7.01 20.67
CA ILE A 84 11.52 -5.91 21.64
C ILE A 84 10.78 -6.38 22.90
N LEU A 85 9.66 -7.09 22.75
CA LEU A 85 8.90 -7.63 23.88
C LEU A 85 9.76 -8.61 24.70
N ASP A 86 10.48 -9.51 24.03
CA ASP A 86 11.35 -10.48 24.70
C ASP A 86 12.48 -9.79 25.49
N ILE A 87 13.05 -8.71 24.93
CA ILE A 87 14.09 -7.92 25.60
C ILE A 87 13.50 -7.17 26.80
N GLN A 88 12.32 -6.58 26.66
CA GLN A 88 11.64 -5.89 27.76
C GLN A 88 11.37 -6.83 28.93
N TRP A 89 10.86 -8.03 28.69
CA TRP A 89 10.64 -9.03 29.74
C TRP A 89 11.94 -9.46 30.41
N LYS A 90 13.02 -9.66 29.65
CA LYS A 90 14.34 -10.00 30.21
C LYS A 90 14.89 -8.87 31.07
N LEU A 91 14.70 -7.61 30.66
CA LEU A 91 15.12 -6.44 31.43
C LEU A 91 14.32 -6.32 32.73
N GLU A 92 13.00 -6.49 32.67
CA GLU A 92 12.14 -6.45 33.84
C GLU A 92 12.50 -7.55 34.85
N ASP A 93 12.72 -8.80 34.39
CA ASP A 93 13.16 -9.89 35.26
C ASP A 93 14.54 -9.59 35.88
N ALA A 94 15.48 -9.07 35.09
CA ALA A 94 16.80 -8.70 35.58
C ALA A 94 16.73 -7.58 36.64
N GLU A 95 15.95 -6.53 36.40
CA GLU A 95 15.75 -5.45 37.37
C GLU A 95 15.08 -5.95 38.65
N ASN A 96 14.06 -6.81 38.53
CA ASN A 96 13.39 -7.38 39.68
C ASN A 96 14.33 -8.24 40.52
N ARG A 97 15.14 -9.11 39.90
CA ARG A 97 16.16 -9.91 40.61
C ARG A 97 17.22 -9.04 41.26
N GLN A 98 17.66 -7.98 40.59
CA GLN A 98 18.63 -7.03 41.16
C GLN A 98 18.05 -6.30 42.38
N ARG A 99 16.76 -5.96 42.36
CA ARG A 99 16.09 -5.22 43.44
C ARG A 99 15.59 -6.10 44.59
N GLN A 100 15.41 -7.40 44.38
CA GLN A 100 14.83 -8.32 45.38
C GLN A 100 15.52 -8.28 46.75
N ASN A 101 16.83 -8.05 46.79
CA ASN A 101 17.60 -7.98 48.05
C ASN A 101 17.91 -6.54 48.50
N ASN A 102 17.37 -5.53 47.81
CA ASN A 102 17.62 -4.14 48.14
C ASN A 102 16.49 -3.59 49.00
N LEU A 103 16.81 -3.18 50.23
CA LEU A 103 15.90 -2.45 51.11
C LEU A 103 15.97 -0.95 50.81
N ARG A 104 14.82 -0.32 50.53
CA ARG A 104 14.69 1.14 50.47
C ARG A 104 14.20 1.65 51.82
N VAL A 105 15.03 2.41 52.52
CA VAL A 105 14.67 3.06 53.77
C VAL A 105 14.37 4.54 53.48
N LEU A 106 13.17 4.99 53.81
CA LEU A 106 12.68 6.34 53.52
C LEU A 106 12.56 7.16 54.81
N GLY A 107 12.71 8.48 54.73
CA GLY A 107 12.53 9.40 55.86
C GLY A 107 13.72 9.52 56.81
N ILE A 108 14.90 9.07 56.40
CA ILE A 108 16.15 9.35 57.13
C ILE A 108 16.61 10.76 56.78
N THR A 109 16.85 11.59 57.79
CA THR A 109 17.47 12.92 57.61
C THR A 109 18.94 12.80 57.24
N GLU A 110 19.37 13.59 56.25
CA GLU A 110 20.73 13.55 55.71
C GLU A 110 21.80 13.90 56.76
N GLY A 111 22.95 13.25 56.69
CA GLY A 111 24.12 13.53 57.54
C GLY A 111 24.11 12.90 58.93
N LEU A 112 23.04 12.18 59.32
CA LEU A 112 22.99 11.44 60.59
C LEU A 112 23.90 10.21 60.65
N GLU A 113 24.33 9.72 59.49
CA GLU A 113 25.15 8.52 59.34
C GLU A 113 26.62 8.69 59.72
N GLY A 114 27.11 9.92 59.85
CA GLY A 114 28.49 10.20 60.23
C GLY A 114 29.49 9.67 59.19
N GLN A 115 30.57 9.02 59.65
CA GLN A 115 31.61 8.45 58.77
C GLN A 115 31.34 7.01 58.32
N ASP A 116 30.39 6.30 58.95
CA ASP A 116 30.11 4.88 58.66
C ASP A 116 28.60 4.63 58.56
N THR A 117 28.10 4.71 57.32
CA THR A 117 26.71 4.41 56.96
C THR A 117 26.29 2.99 57.34
N ARG A 118 27.19 2.00 57.29
CA ARG A 118 26.84 0.61 57.62
C ARG A 118 26.54 0.47 59.11
N ALA A 119 27.40 1.02 59.96
CA ALA A 119 27.20 1.00 61.41
C ALA A 119 25.91 1.75 61.80
N TYR A 120 25.64 2.88 61.16
CA TYR A 120 24.40 3.64 61.37
C TYR A 120 23.15 2.81 61.02
N VAL A 121 23.09 2.20 59.83
CA VAL A 121 21.96 1.37 59.41
C VAL A 121 21.74 0.20 60.36
N VAL A 122 22.80 -0.52 60.77
CA VAL A 122 22.69 -1.62 61.75
C VAL A 122 22.09 -1.13 63.08
N SER A 123 22.50 0.04 63.56
CA SER A 123 21.96 0.61 64.79
C SER A 123 20.48 0.99 64.67
N LEU A 124 20.07 1.48 63.49
CA LEU A 124 18.70 1.86 63.19
C LEU A 124 17.79 0.63 63.18
N PHE A 125 18.19 -0.44 62.49
CA PHE A 125 17.44 -1.70 62.46
C PHE A 125 17.32 -2.36 63.84
N LYS A 126 18.39 -2.35 64.67
CA LYS A 126 18.33 -2.88 66.05
C LYS A 126 17.37 -2.11 66.95
N LYS A 127 17.27 -0.79 66.78
CA LYS A 127 16.32 0.06 67.54
C LYS A 127 14.88 -0.15 67.08
N ALA A 128 14.65 -0.24 65.77
CA ALA A 128 13.31 -0.39 65.20
C ALA A 128 12.75 -1.81 65.37
N PHE A 129 13.62 -2.83 65.32
CA PHE A 129 13.25 -4.24 65.40
C PHE A 129 14.16 -4.99 66.38
N PRO A 130 13.95 -4.83 67.70
CA PRO A 130 14.80 -5.45 68.71
C PRO A 130 14.80 -6.99 68.68
N ASP A 131 13.71 -7.62 68.21
CA ASP A 131 13.60 -9.10 68.15
C ASP A 131 14.33 -9.74 66.96
N LEU A 132 14.82 -8.93 66.01
CA LEU A 132 15.53 -9.38 64.81
C LEU A 132 17.01 -9.78 65.07
N LEU A 133 17.43 -9.82 66.34
CA LEU A 133 18.82 -10.00 66.82
C LEU A 133 19.52 -11.31 66.43
N TYR A 134 18.85 -12.29 65.81
CA TYR A 134 19.47 -13.54 65.36
C TYR A 134 20.05 -13.49 63.93
N TRP A 135 19.89 -12.38 63.21
CA TRP A 135 20.47 -12.24 61.86
C TRP A 135 21.88 -11.66 61.91
N ASN A 136 22.88 -12.51 61.63
CA ASN A 136 24.25 -12.07 61.38
C ASN A 136 24.30 -11.33 60.03
N PHE A 137 24.21 -10.00 60.05
CA PHE A 137 24.51 -9.14 58.91
C PHE A 137 26.01 -9.22 58.59
N ARG A 138 26.43 -10.22 57.80
CA ARG A 138 27.79 -10.36 57.27
C ARG A 138 28.12 -9.26 56.27
#